data_AF-A0A962APP3-F1
#
_entry.id   AF-A0A962APP3-F1
#
_cell.length_a   1.000
_cell.length_b   1.000
_cell.length_c   1.000
_cell.angle_alpha   90.00
_cell.angle_beta   90.00
_cell.angle_gamma   90.00
#
_symmetry.space_group_name_H-M   'P 1'
#
loop_
_entity.id
_entity.type
_entity.pdbx_description
1 polymer ?
#
loop_
_entity_poly.entity_id
_entity_poly.type
_entity_poly.pdbx_seq_one_letter_code
_entity_poly.pdbx_strand_id
1 'polypeptide(L)'
;LVGLNRTRRAYNKRLRELNGFSGDLPQAGEKLVCLRNNRKKGLLNGAIFRVARAGTVRRGKVRLSVSPEDAPGAKPQRVGVIPQFFAGGEEEIPYALRRESDEFDYGYALTVHKAQGSQWDNVYLFDESHAFREHRARWLYTGVTRAAERLTVVV
;
A
#
# COMPACT_ATOMS: atom_id res chain seq x y z
N LEU A 1 -2.92 -1.99 9.63
CA LEU A 1 -1.45 -2.15 9.76
C LEU A 1 -1.15 -3.47 10.42
N VAL A 2 -0.11 -4.14 9.94
CA VAL A 2 0.35 -5.46 10.41
C VAL A 2 1.88 -5.45 10.53
N GLY A 3 2.47 -6.48 11.10
CA GLY A 3 3.92 -6.59 11.27
C GLY A 3 4.61 -7.22 10.07
N LEU A 4 4.08 -8.35 9.61
CA LEU A 4 4.76 -9.25 8.68
C LEU A 4 4.27 -9.09 7.24
N ASN A 5 5.18 -9.24 6.26
CA ASN A 5 4.83 -9.24 4.85
C ASN A 5 3.88 -10.41 4.47
N ARG A 6 4.03 -11.57 5.12
CA ARG A 6 3.10 -12.71 4.95
C ARG A 6 1.67 -12.31 5.35
N THR A 7 1.53 -11.68 6.52
CA THR A 7 0.23 -11.22 7.03
C THR A 7 -0.36 -10.12 6.14
N ARG A 8 0.47 -9.16 5.72
CA ARG A 8 0.07 -8.10 4.77
C ARG A 8 -0.54 -8.71 3.50
N ARG A 9 0.15 -9.66 2.88
CA ARG A 9 -0.33 -10.35 1.66
C ARG A 9 -1.63 -11.12 1.91
N ALA A 10 -1.72 -11.85 3.03
CA ALA A 10 -2.91 -12.61 3.37
C ALA A 10 -4.16 -11.70 3.54
N TYR A 11 -4.04 -10.61 4.30
CA TYR A 11 -5.13 -9.65 4.47
C TYR A 11 -5.50 -8.94 3.18
N ASN A 12 -4.50 -8.48 2.40
CA ASN A 12 -4.77 -7.86 1.10
C ASN A 12 -5.52 -8.83 0.17
N LYS A 13 -5.09 -10.09 0.06
CA LYS A 13 -5.79 -11.11 -0.73
C LYS A 13 -7.22 -11.31 -0.24
N ARG A 14 -7.41 -11.50 1.07
CA ARG A 14 -8.74 -11.75 1.65
C ARG A 14 -9.68 -10.56 1.46
N LEU A 15 -9.21 -9.33 1.68
CA LEU A 15 -10.01 -8.13 1.50
C LEU A 15 -10.36 -7.89 0.03
N ARG A 16 -9.45 -8.22 -0.89
CA ARG A 16 -9.73 -8.19 -2.32
C ARG A 16 -10.82 -9.19 -2.71
N GLU A 17 -10.72 -10.44 -2.27
CA GLU A 17 -11.74 -11.47 -2.50
C GLU A 17 -13.12 -11.07 -1.96
N LEU A 18 -13.17 -10.52 -0.75
CA LEU A 18 -14.42 -10.03 -0.14
C LEU A 18 -15.06 -8.88 -0.91
N ASN A 19 -14.26 -8.10 -1.64
CA ASN A 19 -14.73 -7.03 -2.52
C ASN A 19 -14.94 -7.50 -3.97
N GLY A 20 -14.90 -8.81 -4.23
CA GLY A 20 -15.14 -9.40 -5.56
C GLY A 20 -13.97 -9.33 -6.52
N PHE A 21 -12.76 -9.01 -6.04
CA PHE A 21 -11.56 -8.94 -6.86
C PHE A 21 -10.76 -10.24 -6.84
N SER A 22 -10.01 -10.49 -7.91
CA SER A 22 -9.25 -11.71 -8.16
C SER A 22 -7.91 -11.45 -8.86
N GLY A 23 -7.09 -12.49 -9.01
CA GLY A 23 -5.75 -12.39 -9.61
C GLY A 23 -4.77 -11.54 -8.80
N ASP A 24 -3.54 -11.39 -9.27
CA ASP A 24 -2.48 -10.71 -8.51
C ASP A 24 -2.34 -9.22 -8.81
N LEU A 25 -2.86 -8.78 -9.95
CA LEU A 25 -2.76 -7.39 -10.41
C LEU A 25 -3.98 -6.57 -10.02
N PRO A 26 -3.81 -5.25 -9.83
CA PRO A 26 -4.92 -4.40 -9.45
C PRO A 26 -6.03 -4.34 -10.49
N GLN A 27 -7.27 -4.29 -10.02
CA GLN A 27 -8.48 -4.15 -10.82
C GLN A 27 -9.12 -2.76 -10.61
N ALA A 28 -9.98 -2.35 -11.54
CA ALA A 28 -10.72 -1.09 -11.40
C ALA A 28 -11.60 -1.13 -10.13
N GLY A 29 -11.61 -0.02 -9.38
CA GLY A 29 -12.30 0.11 -8.09
C GLY A 29 -11.44 -0.18 -6.87
N GLU A 30 -10.29 -0.85 -7.02
CA GLU A 30 -9.45 -1.23 -5.88
C GLU A 30 -8.74 -0.05 -5.23
N LYS A 31 -8.50 -0.20 -3.92
CA LYS A 31 -7.76 0.75 -3.10
C LYS A 31 -6.26 0.47 -3.15
N LEU A 32 -5.47 1.49 -3.48
CA LEU A 32 -4.01 1.47 -3.49
C LEU A 32 -3.45 2.55 -2.56
N VAL A 33 -2.22 2.36 -2.08
CA VAL A 33 -1.45 3.38 -1.38
C VAL A 33 -0.21 3.74 -2.19
N CYS A 34 0.14 5.02 -2.23
CA CYS A 34 1.41 5.45 -2.78
C CYS A 34 2.52 5.29 -1.73
N LEU A 35 3.62 4.63 -2.10
CA LEU A 35 4.75 4.37 -1.19
C LEU A 35 5.92 5.33 -1.39
N ARG A 36 5.88 6.19 -2.42
CA ARG A 36 6.99 7.09 -2.73
C ARG A 36 6.52 8.38 -3.39
N ASN A 37 7.07 9.49 -2.92
CA ASN A 37 6.83 10.80 -3.49
C ASN A 37 7.27 10.87 -4.97
N ASN A 38 6.39 11.43 -5.82
CA ASN A 38 6.72 11.80 -7.19
C ASN A 38 6.20 13.22 -7.47
N ARG A 39 7.07 14.22 -7.29
CA ARG A 39 6.73 15.64 -7.43
C ARG A 39 6.16 15.99 -8.81
N LYS A 40 6.68 15.39 -9.88
CA LYS A 40 6.22 15.66 -11.25
C LYS A 40 4.77 15.21 -11.48
N LYS A 41 4.33 14.18 -10.75
CA LYS A 41 2.98 13.61 -10.84
C LYS A 41 2.07 14.02 -9.68
N GLY A 42 2.58 14.76 -8.71
CA GLY A 42 1.83 15.10 -7.49
C GLY A 42 1.51 13.88 -6.61
N LEU A 43 2.34 12.84 -6.65
CA LEU A 43 2.17 11.67 -5.77
C LEU A 43 2.84 11.91 -4.43
N LEU A 44 2.11 11.66 -3.35
CA LEU A 44 2.56 11.80 -1.97
C LEU A 44 2.58 10.44 -1.28
N ASN A 45 3.65 10.14 -0.56
CA ASN A 45 3.77 8.90 0.21
C ASN A 45 2.69 8.84 1.30
N GLY A 46 2.01 7.70 1.40
CA GLY A 46 0.89 7.47 2.32
C GLY A 46 -0.49 7.88 1.77
N ALA A 47 -0.54 8.66 0.69
CA ALA A 47 -1.82 9.04 0.09
C ALA A 47 -2.52 7.81 -0.50
N ILE A 48 -3.84 7.75 -0.28
CA ILE A 48 -4.69 6.66 -0.73
C ILE A 48 -5.32 7.01 -2.07
N PHE A 49 -5.36 6.02 -2.97
CA PHE A 49 -5.90 6.14 -4.31
C PHE A 49 -6.87 5.01 -4.61
N ARG A 50 -7.81 5.27 -5.53
CA ARG A 50 -8.65 4.26 -6.15
C ARG A 50 -8.26 4.06 -7.60
N VAL A 51 -8.25 2.82 -8.06
CA VAL A 51 -7.97 2.49 -9.47
C VAL A 51 -9.19 2.88 -10.32
N ALA A 52 -9.08 3.96 -11.09
CA ALA A 52 -10.09 4.34 -12.07
C ALA A 52 -10.09 3.40 -13.29
N ARG A 53 -8.90 2.94 -13.71
CA ARG A 53 -8.75 1.99 -14.81
C ARG A 53 -7.50 1.14 -14.64
N ALA A 54 -7.66 -0.18 -14.69
CA ALA A 54 -6.56 -1.13 -14.79
C ALA A 54 -6.21 -1.39 -16.27
N GLY A 55 -4.91 -1.38 -16.58
CA GLY A 55 -4.38 -1.69 -17.91
C GLY A 55 -3.50 -2.93 -17.90
N THR A 56 -2.95 -3.28 -19.06
CA THR A 56 -2.05 -4.42 -19.20
C THR A 56 -0.61 -4.09 -18.78
N VAL A 57 0.16 -5.12 -18.49
CA VAL A 57 1.61 -5.02 -18.30
C VAL A 57 2.27 -4.68 -19.64
N ARG A 58 3.08 -3.63 -19.68
CA ARG A 58 3.87 -3.25 -20.85
C ARG A 58 5.23 -2.75 -20.39
N ARG A 59 6.31 -3.21 -21.04
CA ARG A 59 7.69 -2.88 -20.66
C ARG A 59 7.95 -3.14 -19.16
N GLY A 60 7.47 -4.28 -18.65
CA GLY A 60 7.66 -4.69 -17.26
C GLY A 60 6.85 -3.93 -16.20
N LYS A 61 5.92 -3.04 -16.58
CA LYS A 61 5.09 -2.26 -15.63
C LYS A 61 3.60 -2.42 -15.92
N VAL A 62 2.79 -2.60 -14.90
CA VAL A 62 1.33 -2.48 -15.00
C VAL A 62 0.97 -1.00 -15.12
N ARG A 63 0.18 -0.65 -16.13
CA ARG A 63 -0.31 0.74 -16.30
C ARG A 63 -1.65 0.90 -15.61
N LEU A 64 -1.74 1.87 -14.72
CA LEU A 64 -2.96 2.17 -13.97
C LEU A 64 -3.33 3.65 -14.17
N SER A 65 -4.63 3.92 -14.14
CA SER A 65 -5.17 5.26 -13.92
C SER A 65 -5.73 5.29 -12.51
N VAL A 66 -5.24 6.19 -11.67
CA VAL A 66 -5.59 6.26 -10.24
C VAL A 66 -6.13 7.64 -9.88
N SER A 67 -7.10 7.70 -8.98
CA SER A 67 -7.67 8.95 -8.46
C SER A 67 -7.49 9.00 -6.95
N PRO A 68 -7.07 10.15 -6.37
CA PRO A 68 -6.96 10.30 -4.92
C PRO A 68 -8.30 10.02 -4.24
N GLU A 69 -8.30 9.35 -3.09
CA GLU A 69 -9.52 9.10 -2.31
C GLU A 69 -10.02 10.39 -1.64
N ASP A 70 -9.12 11.25 -1.17
CA ASP A 70 -9.46 12.48 -0.43
C ASP A 70 -9.80 13.67 -1.34
N ALA A 71 -9.75 13.49 -2.66
CA ALA A 71 -10.16 14.49 -3.64
C ALA A 71 -11.03 13.87 -4.75
N PRO A 72 -12.28 13.46 -4.43
CA PRO A 72 -13.21 12.94 -5.44
C PRO A 72 -13.41 13.94 -6.58
N GLY A 73 -13.26 13.49 -7.82
CA GLY A 73 -13.36 14.34 -9.02
C GLY A 73 -12.03 14.94 -9.50
N ALA A 74 -10.93 14.78 -8.75
CA ALA A 74 -9.60 15.10 -9.25
C ALA A 74 -9.27 14.28 -10.52
N LYS A 75 -8.54 14.90 -11.44
CA LYS A 75 -8.16 14.27 -12.71
C LYS A 75 -7.36 12.97 -12.44
N PRO A 76 -7.76 11.81 -13.01
CA PRO A 76 -7.02 10.58 -12.84
C PRO A 76 -5.57 10.69 -13.29
N GLN A 77 -4.65 10.20 -12.46
CA GLN A 77 -3.22 10.19 -12.70
C GLN A 77 -2.79 8.86 -13.32
N ARG A 78 -1.94 8.91 -14.35
CA ARG A 78 -1.39 7.70 -14.98
C ARG A 78 -0.10 7.28 -14.29
N VAL A 79 -0.08 6.04 -13.80
CA VAL A 79 1.06 5.47 -13.10
C VAL A 79 1.50 4.15 -13.74
N GLY A 80 2.80 3.89 -13.68
CA GLY A 80 3.42 2.66 -14.15
C GLY A 80 4.11 1.99 -12.97
N VAL A 81 3.58 0.84 -12.56
CA VAL A 81 4.02 0.15 -11.34
C VAL A 81 4.63 -1.19 -11.71
N ILE A 82 5.75 -1.56 -11.11
CA ILE A 82 6.33 -2.90 -11.26
C ILE A 82 5.38 -3.94 -10.61
N PRO A 83 4.96 -5.00 -11.32
CA PRO A 83 3.99 -5.99 -10.82
C PRO A 83 4.30 -6.60 -9.45
N GLN A 84 5.58 -6.77 -9.13
CA GLN A 84 6.08 -7.36 -7.88
C GLN A 84 5.64 -6.57 -6.63
N PHE A 85 5.31 -5.28 -6.76
CA PHE A 85 4.72 -4.56 -5.63
C PHE A 85 3.34 -5.11 -5.23
N PHE A 86 2.60 -5.72 -6.16
CA PHE A 86 1.27 -6.30 -5.94
C PHE A 86 1.33 -7.82 -5.76
N ALA A 87 2.06 -8.51 -6.65
CA ALA A 87 2.19 -9.96 -6.64
C ALA A 87 3.15 -10.48 -5.55
N GLY A 88 3.95 -9.60 -4.95
CA GLY A 88 5.04 -9.96 -4.05
C GLY A 88 6.39 -10.08 -4.78
N GLY A 89 7.46 -10.23 -4.01
CA GLY A 89 8.84 -10.21 -4.52
C GLY A 89 9.39 -8.79 -4.65
N GLU A 90 8.78 -7.80 -3.97
CA GLU A 90 9.23 -6.42 -4.04
C GLU A 90 10.65 -6.20 -3.49
N GLU A 91 11.11 -7.10 -2.61
CA GLU A 91 12.44 -7.09 -2.00
C GLU A 91 13.53 -7.50 -3.00
N GLU A 92 13.15 -8.22 -4.06
CA GLU A 92 14.06 -8.70 -5.12
C GLU A 92 14.24 -7.66 -6.24
N ILE A 93 13.45 -6.57 -6.24
CA ILE A 93 13.52 -5.55 -7.28
C ILE A 93 14.83 -4.76 -7.11
N PRO A 94 15.72 -4.73 -8.13
CA PRO A 94 16.91 -3.89 -8.09
C PRO A 94 16.55 -2.41 -7.88
N TYR A 95 17.29 -1.73 -7.01
CA TYR A 95 17.03 -0.33 -6.66
C TYR A 95 16.93 0.61 -7.88
N ALA A 96 17.75 0.38 -8.91
CA ALA A 96 17.72 1.15 -10.16
C ALA A 96 16.34 1.05 -10.86
N LEU A 97 15.79 -0.16 -11.00
CA LEU A 97 14.47 -0.39 -11.60
C LEU A 97 13.35 0.17 -10.72
N ARG A 98 13.49 0.03 -9.40
CA ARG A 98 12.54 0.55 -8.42
C ARG A 98 12.37 2.07 -8.55
N ARG A 99 13.46 2.82 -8.73
CA ARG A 99 13.43 4.28 -8.93
C ARG A 99 12.66 4.73 -10.17
N GLU A 100 12.57 3.87 -11.19
CA GLU A 100 11.82 4.14 -12.41
C GLU A 100 10.32 3.78 -12.30
N SER A 101 9.91 3.10 -11.22
CA SER A 101 8.51 2.76 -10.94
C SER A 101 7.83 3.87 -10.14
N ASP A 102 6.55 4.10 -10.42
CA ASP A 102 5.68 4.73 -9.42
C ASP A 102 5.38 3.65 -8.37
N GLU A 103 5.82 3.83 -7.12
CA GLU A 103 5.71 2.79 -6.10
C GLU A 103 4.31 2.81 -5.48
N PHE A 104 3.52 1.79 -5.75
CA PHE A 104 2.19 1.58 -5.19
C PHE A 104 2.07 0.16 -4.65
N ASP A 105 1.31 0.00 -3.59
CA ASP A 105 0.93 -1.30 -3.03
C ASP A 105 -0.59 -1.29 -2.79
N TYR A 106 -1.17 -2.44 -2.45
CA TYR A 106 -2.57 -2.50 -2.05
C TYR A 106 -2.79 -1.69 -0.76
N GLY A 107 -3.82 -0.85 -0.77
CA GLY A 107 -4.12 0.08 0.32
C GLY A 107 -5.04 -0.50 1.40
N TYR A 108 -5.32 -1.81 1.39
CA TYR A 108 -6.16 -2.43 2.41
C TYR A 108 -5.38 -2.79 3.68
N ALA A 109 -4.16 -3.34 3.51
CA ALA A 109 -3.25 -3.66 4.59
C ALA A 109 -1.81 -3.32 4.21
N LEU A 110 -1.09 -2.70 5.15
CA LEU A 110 0.33 -2.36 5.06
C LEU A 110 1.09 -2.86 6.27
N THR A 111 2.37 -3.15 6.09
CA THR A 111 3.26 -3.36 7.23
C THR A 111 3.54 -2.02 7.91
N VAL A 112 3.78 -2.06 9.22
CA VAL A 112 4.18 -0.85 9.99
C VAL A 112 5.43 -0.20 9.38
N HIS A 113 6.39 -0.99 8.89
CA HIS A 113 7.58 -0.48 8.18
C HIS A 113 7.23 0.32 6.92
N LYS A 114 6.30 -0.18 6.08
CA LYS A 114 5.85 0.56 4.88
C LYS A 114 5.03 1.80 5.21
N ALA A 115 4.44 1.86 6.40
CA ALA A 115 3.64 2.98 6.87
C ALA A 115 4.47 4.08 7.56
N GLN A 116 5.79 3.91 7.70
CA GLN A 116 6.65 4.92 8.35
C GLN A 116 6.59 6.25 7.60
N GLY A 117 6.34 7.33 8.33
CA GLY A 117 6.19 8.68 7.77
C GLY A 117 4.82 8.96 7.14
N SER A 118 3.88 8.02 7.17
CA SER A 118 2.49 8.20 6.74
C SER A 118 1.55 8.23 7.95
N GLN A 119 0.42 8.91 7.84
CA GLN A 119 -0.57 9.00 8.92
C GLN A 119 -1.97 8.97 8.32
N TRP A 120 -2.92 8.35 9.02
CA TRP A 120 -4.33 8.26 8.62
C TRP A 120 -5.22 8.47 9.84
N ASP A 121 -6.42 8.98 9.63
CA ASP A 121 -7.34 9.32 10.72
C ASP A 121 -7.70 8.09 11.56
N ASN A 122 -8.01 6.98 10.89
CA ASN A 122 -8.45 5.75 11.51
C ASN A 122 -7.52 4.59 11.13
N VAL A 123 -6.88 3.97 12.12
CA VAL A 123 -5.97 2.84 11.91
C VAL A 123 -6.39 1.63 12.72
N TYR A 124 -6.52 0.49 12.05
CA TYR A 124 -6.53 -0.83 12.68
C TYR A 124 -5.10 -1.35 12.76
N LEU A 125 -4.62 -1.69 13.95
CA LEU A 125 -3.30 -2.27 14.18
C LEU A 125 -3.46 -3.68 14.74
N PHE A 126 -3.04 -4.69 13.98
CA PHE A 126 -2.97 -6.06 14.46
C PHE A 126 -1.64 -6.25 15.19
N ASP A 127 -1.68 -6.60 16.47
CA ASP A 127 -0.49 -6.75 17.31
C ASP A 127 0.32 -8.00 16.92
N GLU A 128 1.23 -7.81 15.98
CA GLU A 128 2.25 -8.80 15.61
C GLU A 128 3.61 -8.50 16.26
N SER A 129 3.62 -7.72 17.34
CA SER A 129 4.85 -7.23 17.97
C SER A 129 5.73 -8.36 18.53
N HIS A 130 5.14 -9.52 18.81
CA HIS A 130 5.84 -10.75 19.20
C HIS A 130 6.91 -11.18 18.18
N ALA A 131 6.71 -10.87 16.89
CA ALA A 131 7.68 -11.19 15.84
C ALA A 131 8.95 -10.32 15.92
N PHE A 132 8.96 -9.26 16.73
CA PHE A 132 10.03 -8.27 16.82
C PHE A 132 10.81 -8.31 18.14
N ARG A 133 10.60 -9.32 19.00
CA ARG A 133 11.43 -9.60 20.20
C ARG A 133 11.79 -8.35 21.01
N GLU A 134 13.06 -8.00 21.16
CA GLU A 134 13.57 -6.83 21.89
C GLU A 134 13.10 -5.47 21.31
N HIS A 135 12.60 -5.47 20.07
CA HIS A 135 12.05 -4.29 19.41
C HIS A 135 10.52 -4.19 19.47
N ARG A 136 9.85 -5.08 20.23
CA ARG A 136 8.38 -5.11 20.42
C ARG A 136 7.79 -3.72 20.66
N ALA A 137 8.33 -3.01 21.66
CA ALA A 137 7.84 -1.69 22.07
C ALA A 137 8.03 -0.62 20.97
N ARG A 138 9.17 -0.63 20.26
CA ARG A 138 9.44 0.32 19.18
C ARG A 138 8.53 0.08 17.98
N TRP A 139 8.28 -1.19 17.66
CA TRP A 139 7.37 -1.56 16.58
C TRP A 139 5.93 -1.12 16.91
N LEU A 140 5.46 -1.39 18.13
CA LEU A 140 4.14 -0.94 18.60
C LEU A 140 4.02 0.59 18.56
N TYR A 141 5.00 1.31 19.11
CA TYR A 141 5.03 2.77 19.08
C TYR A 141 4.94 3.31 17.65
N THR A 142 5.71 2.72 16.72
CA THR A 142 5.69 3.13 15.31
C THR A 142 4.31 2.93 14.70
N GLY A 143 3.65 1.80 14.98
CA GLY A 143 2.30 1.50 14.50
C GLY A 143 1.22 2.39 15.11
N VAL A 144 1.25 2.60 16.44
CA VAL A 144 0.31 3.45 17.19
C VAL A 144 0.31 4.87 16.66
N THR A 145 1.50 5.45 16.43
CA THR A 145 1.66 6.83 15.95
C THR A 145 1.26 7.03 14.48
N ARG A 146 0.77 6.01 13.78
CA ARG A 146 0.20 6.17 12.43
C ARG A 146 -1.25 6.63 12.47
N ALA A 147 -1.95 6.50 13.60
CA ALA A 147 -3.32 6.98 13.78
C ALA A 147 -3.32 8.47 14.14
N ALA A 148 -4.08 9.29 13.41
CA ALA A 148 -4.29 10.70 13.75
C ALA A 148 -5.39 10.91 14.77
N GLU A 149 -6.50 10.19 14.62
CA GLU A 149 -7.71 10.40 15.42
C GLU A 149 -8.07 9.16 16.23
N ARG A 150 -8.08 7.98 15.60
CA ARG A 150 -8.53 6.74 16.23
C ARG A 150 -7.62 5.57 15.89
N LEU A 151 -7.23 4.85 16.95
CA LEU A 151 -6.54 3.58 16.87
C LEU A 151 -7.45 2.46 17.39
N THR A 152 -7.57 1.38 16.62
CA THR A 152 -8.12 0.10 17.10
C THR A 152 -7.02 -0.93 17.09
N VAL A 153 -6.71 -1.52 18.25
CA VAL A 153 -5.72 -2.59 18.37
C VAL A 153 -6.43 -3.93 18.42
N VAL A 154 -5.98 -4.87 17.59
CA VAL A 154 -6.44 -6.27 17.58
C VAL A 154 -5.32 -7.13 18.14
N VAL A 155 -5.57 -7.81 19.26
CA VAL A 155 -4.60 -8.64 20.00
C VAL A 155 -4.85 -10.12 19.80
#